data_AF-A0A9P9XHD7-F1
#
_entry.id   AF-A0A9P9XHD7-F1
#
_cell.length_a   1.000
_cell.length_b   1.000
_cell.length_c   1.000
_cell.angle_alpha   90.00
_cell.angle_beta   90.00
_cell.angle_gamma   90.00
#
_symmetry.space_group_name_H-M   'P 1'
#
loop_
_entity.id
_entity.type
_entity.pdbx_description
1 polymer ?
#
loop_
_entity_poly.entity_id
_entity_poly.type
_entity_poly.pdbx_seq_one_letter_code
_entity_poly.pdbx_strand_id
1 'polypeptide(L)'
;MNADAPSSRILSHCSWCTPQEALKMAPKSDPFPGFTAITDQIFFREGEPVTEGTQPSADHPRVVIIYSWGDAIPKHVSKYADGFRTLFPHAKQIAVLSPIVKAMREDLQTRSNNMNPIIEAAYPSTTSGTPDPNEDAVLMHVMSNTGGINYAGTLHAYQERFGRPMPHRLSSYDSTPGSVIMTWNNLKRWSLAMTLGTAGWFPWPFVVTQCIMGVFLLLNHSFEHLTGRESAPVFSVAAIGDTKYVSKRSRKLYLYSKEDPLIGWEDIEENMAESKGKGYAYDAVRFDGSGHVGHMRMHPDQYWNAIASAWKETFFPLLPKIGLWPSITACPTDIHQQTYPKKRSTLEHTIMGSKASLAPLASLRVSKHLIPAHGLFPNTSIQNKPLLIYHSAFSSTSVSAIESRLTSLGVVEPQWRYTMYSTSHFHSTTHEVLSISHGRAKLCFGGEDNEGRIEPVVEKGDVIIVPAGVSHRLLDDFGSGFEMVGSYPKGCHWDMCYGKRGEEGKIDAIAEVPWFSRDPIYGDHGPAVEV
;
A
#
# COMPACT_ATOMS: atom_id res chain seq x y z
N MET A 1 27.27 64.52 -55.28
CA MET A 1 26.95 63.07 -55.16
C MET A 1 26.15 62.90 -53.88
N ASN A 2 24.94 62.37 -53.97
CA ASN A 2 24.15 61.70 -52.91
C ASN A 2 22.75 61.39 -53.50
N ALA A 3 22.39 60.11 -53.56
CA ALA A 3 21.20 59.47 -54.15
C ALA A 3 21.28 57.97 -53.74
N ASP A 4 20.25 57.12 -53.56
CA ASP A 4 18.77 57.20 -53.54
C ASP A 4 18.25 55.83 -52.98
N ALA A 5 17.01 55.57 -52.57
CA ALA A 5 15.81 56.35 -52.17
C ALA A 5 14.83 55.39 -51.44
N PRO A 6 13.84 55.85 -50.62
CA PRO A 6 13.01 54.95 -49.81
C PRO A 6 11.69 54.52 -50.49
N SER A 7 11.13 53.37 -50.08
CA SER A 7 9.74 52.99 -50.40
C SER A 7 8.92 52.67 -49.14
N SER A 8 7.61 52.94 -49.23
CA SER A 8 6.62 52.83 -48.16
C SER A 8 5.38 52.11 -48.69
N ARG A 9 4.40 51.81 -47.79
CA ARG A 9 3.05 51.22 -48.02
C ARG A 9 3.00 49.69 -47.88
N ILE A 10 1.95 49.07 -47.32
CA ILE A 10 0.65 49.55 -46.81
C ILE A 10 0.28 48.79 -45.53
N LEU A 11 -0.30 49.48 -44.54
CA LEU A 11 -1.16 48.87 -43.52
C LEU A 11 -2.59 48.85 -44.07
N SER A 12 -3.14 47.67 -44.36
CA SER A 12 -4.57 47.48 -44.63
C SER A 12 -5.21 46.69 -43.48
N HIS A 13 -6.26 47.25 -42.88
CA HIS A 13 -7.02 46.58 -41.84
C HIS A 13 -7.68 45.31 -42.40
N CYS A 14 -7.38 44.15 -41.83
CA CYS A 14 -8.20 42.96 -42.02
C CYS A 14 -9.33 42.98 -40.98
N SER A 15 -10.44 43.64 -41.32
CA SER A 15 -11.60 43.83 -40.45
C SER A 15 -12.50 42.59 -40.37
N TRP A 16 -11.92 41.43 -40.06
CA TRP A 16 -12.61 40.13 -40.01
C TRP A 16 -12.10 39.14 -38.93
N CYS A 17 -11.51 39.63 -37.84
CA CYS A 17 -11.38 38.80 -36.62
C CYS A 17 -12.39 39.27 -35.57
N THR A 18 -13.33 38.39 -35.24
CA THR A 18 -14.25 38.62 -34.12
C THR A 18 -13.55 38.35 -32.78
N PRO A 19 -14.01 38.94 -31.65
CA PRO A 19 -13.46 38.62 -30.33
C PRO A 19 -13.48 37.13 -29.95
N GLN A 20 -14.29 36.32 -30.63
CA GLN A 20 -14.38 34.86 -30.46
C GLN A 20 -13.23 34.07 -31.10
N GLU A 21 -12.50 34.63 -32.07
CA GLU A 21 -11.37 33.94 -32.71
C GLU A 21 -10.07 34.15 -31.94
N ALA A 22 -9.87 35.32 -31.34
CA ALA A 22 -8.79 35.55 -30.37
C ALA A 22 -8.90 34.63 -29.15
N LEU A 23 -10.11 34.16 -28.80
CA LEU A 23 -10.34 33.20 -27.72
C LEU A 23 -9.96 31.75 -28.08
N LYS A 24 -9.70 31.42 -29.36
CA LYS A 24 -9.35 30.06 -29.81
C LYS A 24 -7.85 29.76 -29.87
N MET A 25 -7.00 30.74 -29.54
CA MET A 25 -5.54 30.58 -29.44
C MET A 25 -5.00 30.73 -28.00
N ALA A 26 -5.86 30.54 -26.99
CA ALA A 26 -5.34 30.14 -25.69
C ALA A 26 -4.62 28.78 -25.85
N PRO A 27 -3.37 28.61 -25.36
CA PRO A 27 -2.75 27.30 -25.38
C PRO A 27 -3.66 26.33 -24.63
N LYS A 28 -4.04 25.22 -25.29
CA LYS A 28 -4.78 24.15 -24.62
C LYS A 28 -3.97 23.77 -23.38
N SER A 29 -4.59 23.86 -22.21
CA SER A 29 -3.97 23.45 -20.95
C SER A 29 -3.38 22.06 -21.14
N ASP A 30 -2.10 21.89 -20.79
CA ASP A 30 -1.42 20.60 -20.85
C ASP A 30 -2.35 19.54 -20.24
N PRO A 31 -2.82 18.55 -21.02
CA PRO A 31 -3.81 17.60 -20.53
C PRO A 31 -3.23 16.74 -19.42
N PHE A 32 -1.91 16.56 -19.35
CA PHE A 32 -1.22 15.78 -18.32
C PHE A 32 0.07 16.51 -17.90
N PRO A 33 -0.03 17.56 -17.05
CA PRO A 33 1.08 18.44 -16.72
C PRO A 33 2.37 17.73 -16.35
N GLY A 34 3.44 18.03 -17.10
CA GLY A 34 4.77 17.47 -16.88
C GLY A 34 4.99 16.06 -17.45
N PHE A 35 4.04 15.51 -18.21
CA PHE A 35 4.20 14.28 -18.97
C PHE A 35 4.26 14.54 -20.48
N THR A 36 5.14 13.81 -21.16
CA THR A 36 5.21 13.76 -22.63
C THR A 36 4.31 12.63 -23.12
N ALA A 37 3.37 12.93 -24.01
CA ALA A 37 2.53 11.93 -24.65
C ALA A 37 3.33 11.12 -25.69
N ILE A 38 3.29 9.80 -25.57
CA ILE A 38 3.92 8.84 -26.49
C ILE A 38 2.88 8.23 -27.42
N THR A 39 1.70 7.94 -26.87
CA THR A 39 0.48 7.61 -27.60
C THR A 39 -0.70 8.39 -27.01
N ASP A 40 -1.92 8.14 -27.48
CA ASP A 40 -3.15 8.62 -26.83
C ASP A 40 -3.40 7.96 -25.45
N GLN A 41 -2.65 6.90 -25.13
CA GLN A 41 -2.79 6.08 -23.93
C GLN A 41 -1.58 6.15 -22.99
N ILE A 42 -0.37 6.30 -23.53
CA ILE A 42 0.90 6.15 -22.80
C ILE A 42 1.61 7.50 -22.72
N PHE A 43 2.02 7.86 -21.50
CA PHE A 43 2.61 9.15 -21.14
C PHE A 43 3.87 8.93 -20.29
N PHE A 44 4.98 9.61 -20.59
CA PHE A 44 6.24 9.48 -19.85
C PHE A 44 6.62 10.78 -19.13
N ARG A 45 7.21 10.66 -17.94
CA ARG A 45 7.85 11.76 -17.19
C ARG A 45 9.18 11.25 -16.64
N GLU A 46 10.28 11.89 -17.02
CA GLU A 46 11.63 11.48 -16.60
C GLU A 46 11.85 11.63 -15.09
N GLY A 47 12.86 10.94 -14.56
CA GLY A 47 13.35 11.13 -13.20
C GLY A 47 13.89 12.55 -12.99
N GLU A 48 13.84 13.06 -11.75
CA GLU A 48 14.55 14.29 -11.41
C GLU A 48 16.06 14.07 -11.54
N PRO A 49 16.82 15.04 -12.08
CA PRO A 49 18.25 14.89 -12.25
C PRO A 49 18.93 14.72 -10.89
N VAL A 50 19.82 13.74 -10.80
CA VAL A 50 20.68 13.56 -9.63
C VAL A 50 21.81 14.59 -9.73
N THR A 51 22.21 15.18 -8.59
CA THR A 51 23.33 16.13 -8.53
C THR A 51 24.61 15.49 -9.08
N GLU A 52 25.40 16.23 -9.85
CA GLU A 52 26.64 15.71 -10.45
C GLU A 52 27.55 15.05 -9.38
N GLY A 53 27.90 13.78 -9.60
CA GLY A 53 28.72 12.98 -8.69
C GLY A 53 27.95 12.10 -7.69
N THR A 54 26.62 12.24 -7.58
CA THR A 54 25.77 11.31 -6.81
C THR A 54 25.03 10.32 -7.72
N GLN A 55 24.74 9.12 -7.20
CA GLN A 55 23.86 8.13 -7.82
C GLN A 55 22.51 8.11 -7.08
N PRO A 56 21.40 7.72 -7.73
CA PRO A 56 20.17 7.40 -7.02
C PRO A 56 20.47 6.34 -5.95
N SER A 57 19.82 6.45 -4.79
CA SER A 57 19.96 5.44 -3.74
C SER A 57 19.54 4.06 -4.27
N ALA A 58 20.27 3.01 -3.89
CA ALA A 58 20.07 1.65 -4.41
C ALA A 58 18.70 1.05 -4.04
N ASP A 59 17.98 1.69 -3.13
CA ASP A 59 16.62 1.38 -2.73
C ASP A 59 15.54 2.13 -3.53
N HIS A 60 15.86 2.90 -4.57
CA HIS A 60 14.87 3.50 -5.46
C HIS A 60 14.46 2.56 -6.63
N PRO A 61 13.19 2.59 -7.08
CA PRO A 61 12.83 2.04 -8.38
C PRO A 61 13.44 2.88 -9.50
N ARG A 62 13.94 2.23 -10.55
CA ARG A 62 14.36 2.86 -11.80
C ARG A 62 13.15 3.36 -12.59
N VAL A 63 12.04 2.63 -12.52
CA VAL A 63 10.78 2.94 -13.22
C VAL A 63 9.58 2.67 -12.33
N VAL A 64 8.60 3.58 -12.34
CA VAL A 64 7.25 3.41 -11.78
C VAL A 64 6.26 3.43 -12.93
N ILE A 65 5.44 2.39 -13.06
CA ILE A 65 4.44 2.26 -14.13
C ILE A 65 3.04 2.28 -13.50
N ILE A 66 2.25 3.30 -13.85
CA ILE A 66 0.92 3.59 -13.30
C ILE A 66 -0.14 3.21 -14.33
N TYR A 67 -0.75 2.05 -14.18
CA TYR A 67 -1.90 1.60 -14.97
C TYR A 67 -3.17 2.11 -14.30
N SER A 68 -3.69 3.25 -14.78
CA SER A 68 -4.87 3.91 -14.21
C SER A 68 -6.17 3.12 -14.43
N TRP A 69 -7.24 3.54 -13.75
CA TRP A 69 -8.56 2.92 -13.81
C TRP A 69 -9.35 3.29 -15.08
N GLY A 70 -10.50 2.64 -15.27
CA GLY A 70 -11.39 2.85 -16.41
C GLY A 70 -11.77 4.31 -16.61
N ASP A 71 -11.48 4.84 -17.81
CA ASP A 71 -11.74 6.22 -18.24
C ASP A 71 -11.17 7.31 -17.28
N ALA A 72 -10.07 7.00 -16.60
CA ALA A 72 -9.39 7.93 -15.69
C ALA A 72 -8.98 9.24 -16.39
N ILE A 73 -9.43 10.37 -15.83
CA ILE A 73 -9.02 11.70 -16.30
C ILE A 73 -7.57 11.97 -15.85
N PRO A 74 -6.65 12.39 -16.74
CA PRO A 74 -5.24 12.62 -16.42
C PRO A 74 -4.99 13.44 -15.15
N LYS A 75 -5.76 14.51 -14.92
CA LYS A 75 -5.70 15.36 -13.70
C LYS A 75 -5.82 14.57 -12.39
N HIS A 76 -6.54 13.45 -12.38
CA HIS A 76 -6.63 12.58 -11.22
C HIS A 76 -5.45 11.62 -11.13
N VAL A 77 -4.98 11.06 -12.26
CA VAL A 77 -3.78 10.23 -12.34
C VAL A 77 -2.52 11.01 -11.94
N SER A 78 -2.43 12.31 -12.27
CA SER A 78 -1.34 13.20 -11.84
C SER A 78 -1.11 13.17 -10.33
N LYS A 79 -2.18 13.12 -9.52
CA LYS A 79 -2.04 13.07 -8.05
C LYS A 79 -1.33 11.81 -7.55
N TYR A 80 -1.54 10.68 -8.22
CA TYR A 80 -0.81 9.44 -7.93
C TYR A 80 0.64 9.56 -8.41
N ALA A 81 0.86 10.09 -9.62
CA ALA A 81 2.21 10.35 -10.13
C ALA A 81 3.02 11.28 -9.21
N ASP A 82 2.41 12.32 -8.64
CA ASP A 82 3.09 13.27 -7.75
C ASP A 82 3.39 12.67 -6.36
N GLY A 83 2.53 11.77 -5.85
CA GLY A 83 2.84 10.98 -4.65
C GLY A 83 3.99 9.99 -4.89
N PHE A 84 3.99 9.27 -6.02
CA PHE A 84 5.13 8.46 -6.45
C PHE A 84 6.40 9.29 -6.71
N ARG A 85 6.26 10.56 -7.15
CA ARG A 85 7.39 11.48 -7.33
C ARG A 85 8.00 11.85 -5.99
N THR A 86 7.15 12.07 -4.98
CA THR A 86 7.57 12.37 -3.61
C THR A 86 8.31 11.19 -2.97
N LEU A 87 7.83 9.95 -3.18
CA LEU A 87 8.52 8.74 -2.70
C LEU A 87 9.80 8.42 -3.47
N PHE A 88 9.79 8.61 -4.80
CA PHE A 88 10.85 8.14 -5.70
C PHE A 88 11.24 9.23 -6.73
N PRO A 89 11.87 10.35 -6.31
CA PRO A 89 12.13 11.53 -7.15
C PRO A 89 12.84 11.23 -8.47
N HIS A 90 13.77 10.28 -8.45
CA HIS A 90 14.62 9.91 -9.59
C HIS A 90 14.03 8.79 -10.48
N ALA A 91 12.87 8.22 -10.15
CA ALA A 91 12.26 7.18 -10.97
C ALA A 91 11.65 7.76 -12.25
N LYS A 92 11.86 7.11 -13.40
CA LYS A 92 11.06 7.38 -14.59
C LYS A 92 9.62 6.96 -14.33
N GLN A 93 8.66 7.82 -14.65
CA GLN A 93 7.24 7.54 -14.47
C GLN A 93 6.59 7.30 -15.83
N ILE A 94 5.90 6.17 -15.96
CA ILE A 94 5.09 5.83 -17.13
C ILE A 94 3.63 5.76 -16.68
N ALA A 95 2.80 6.69 -17.15
CA ALA A 95 1.37 6.67 -16.88
C ALA A 95 0.63 6.08 -18.09
N VAL A 96 -0.26 5.13 -17.83
CA VAL A 96 -1.10 4.44 -18.82
C VAL A 96 -2.55 4.76 -18.49
N LEU A 97 -3.18 5.53 -19.38
CA LEU A 97 -4.63 5.75 -19.34
C LEU A 97 -5.35 4.45 -19.73
N SER A 98 -6.53 4.22 -19.17
CA SER A 98 -7.28 2.98 -19.44
C SER A 98 -8.67 3.25 -20.02
N PRO A 99 -8.79 3.66 -21.30
CA PRO A 99 -10.10 3.84 -21.93
C PRO A 99 -10.88 2.52 -21.94
N ILE A 100 -12.07 2.49 -21.34
CA ILE A 100 -12.87 1.26 -21.21
C ILE A 100 -13.22 0.71 -22.61
N VAL A 101 -13.47 1.60 -23.57
CA VAL A 101 -13.76 1.22 -24.98
C VAL A 101 -12.61 0.45 -25.64
N LYS A 102 -11.34 0.80 -25.37
CA LYS A 102 -10.19 0.03 -25.88
C LYS A 102 -10.12 -1.34 -25.23
N ALA A 103 -10.24 -1.40 -23.90
CA ALA A 103 -10.22 -2.64 -23.12
C ALA A 103 -11.30 -3.65 -23.54
N MET A 104 -12.45 -3.20 -24.04
CA MET A 104 -13.53 -4.06 -24.56
C MET A 104 -13.35 -4.48 -26.02
N ARG A 105 -12.80 -3.61 -26.89
CA ARG A 105 -12.73 -3.87 -28.34
C ARG A 105 -11.45 -4.58 -28.77
N GLU A 106 -10.31 -4.24 -28.18
CA GLU A 106 -9.01 -4.74 -28.60
C GLU A 106 -8.79 -6.19 -28.13
N ASP A 107 -8.31 -7.05 -29.04
CA ASP A 107 -7.84 -8.38 -28.67
C ASP A 107 -6.51 -8.33 -27.88
N LEU A 108 -6.07 -9.48 -27.38
CA LEU A 108 -4.84 -9.58 -26.61
C LEU A 108 -3.61 -9.13 -27.42
N GLN A 109 -3.53 -9.44 -28.71
CA GLN A 109 -2.38 -9.07 -29.53
C GLN A 109 -2.33 -7.56 -29.77
N THR A 110 -3.47 -6.94 -30.08
CA THR A 110 -3.59 -5.50 -30.29
C THR A 110 -3.23 -4.74 -29.00
N ARG A 111 -3.78 -5.16 -27.86
CA ARG A 111 -3.41 -4.60 -26.54
C ARG A 111 -1.91 -4.77 -26.25
N SER A 112 -1.35 -5.94 -26.53
CA SER A 112 0.08 -6.23 -26.34
C SER A 112 0.96 -5.32 -27.18
N ASN A 113 0.64 -5.18 -28.48
CA ASN A 113 1.35 -4.31 -29.40
C ASN A 113 1.29 -2.84 -28.96
N ASN A 114 0.14 -2.38 -28.45
CA ASN A 114 -0.04 -1.04 -27.91
C ASN A 114 0.85 -0.76 -26.67
N MET A 115 1.26 -1.79 -25.92
CA MET A 115 2.12 -1.66 -24.73
C MET A 115 3.63 -1.73 -25.04
N ASN A 116 4.06 -2.00 -26.29
CA ASN A 116 5.48 -2.04 -26.66
C ASN A 116 6.31 -0.80 -26.26
N PRO A 117 5.81 0.45 -26.35
CA PRO A 117 6.57 1.62 -25.91
C PRO A 117 6.93 1.59 -24.42
N ILE A 118 6.09 0.96 -23.57
CA ILE A 118 6.37 0.76 -22.15
C ILE A 118 7.59 -0.14 -21.98
N ILE A 119 7.65 -1.23 -22.74
CA ILE A 119 8.76 -2.19 -22.69
C ILE A 119 10.07 -1.53 -23.11
N GLU A 120 10.03 -0.71 -24.17
CA GLU A 120 11.21 -0.01 -24.69
C GLU A 120 11.75 1.05 -23.74
N ALA A 121 10.86 1.77 -23.05
CA ALA A 121 11.25 2.75 -22.03
C ALA A 121 11.66 2.12 -20.69
N ALA A 122 11.06 0.98 -20.31
CA ALA A 122 11.30 0.33 -19.03
C ALA A 122 12.45 -0.69 -19.07
N TYR A 123 12.71 -1.36 -20.20
CA TYR A 123 13.71 -2.40 -20.36
C TYR A 123 14.54 -2.19 -21.64
N PRO A 124 15.33 -1.09 -21.71
CA PRO A 124 16.18 -0.81 -22.87
C PRO A 124 17.23 -1.91 -23.05
N SER A 125 17.44 -2.35 -24.29
CA SER A 125 18.40 -3.40 -24.61
C SER A 125 19.84 -2.99 -24.26
N THR A 126 20.46 -3.69 -23.30
CA THR A 126 21.86 -3.49 -22.92
C THR A 126 22.81 -3.87 -24.06
N THR A 127 23.61 -2.91 -24.54
CA THR A 127 24.57 -3.10 -25.65
C THR A 127 25.66 -4.15 -25.34
N SER A 128 25.87 -4.49 -24.07
CA SER A 128 26.90 -5.43 -23.59
C SER A 128 26.46 -6.90 -23.50
N GLY A 129 25.19 -7.23 -23.77
CA GLY A 129 24.66 -8.60 -23.67
C GLY A 129 24.56 -9.18 -22.23
N THR A 130 25.02 -8.44 -21.22
CA THR A 130 24.88 -8.76 -19.79
C THR A 130 23.58 -8.15 -19.26
N PRO A 131 22.64 -8.93 -18.69
CA PRO A 131 21.44 -8.36 -18.06
C PRO A 131 21.80 -7.36 -16.96
N ASP A 132 21.10 -6.23 -16.92
CA ASP A 132 21.22 -5.26 -15.82
C ASP A 132 20.85 -5.97 -14.49
N PRO A 133 21.72 -5.99 -13.47
CA PRO A 133 21.39 -6.60 -12.17
C PRO A 133 20.20 -5.91 -11.46
N ASN A 134 19.83 -4.71 -11.90
CA ASN A 134 18.65 -3.96 -11.49
C ASN A 134 17.60 -3.82 -12.60
N GLU A 135 17.59 -4.73 -13.60
CA GLU A 135 16.53 -4.77 -14.63
C GLU A 135 15.14 -4.78 -13.98
N ASP A 136 15.00 -5.57 -12.89
CA ASP A 136 13.77 -5.75 -12.12
C ASP A 136 13.46 -4.64 -11.11
N ALA A 137 14.24 -3.56 -11.04
CA ALA A 137 13.98 -2.40 -10.18
C ALA A 137 12.82 -1.53 -10.72
N VAL A 138 11.68 -2.18 -10.96
CA VAL A 138 10.45 -1.59 -11.51
C VAL A 138 9.31 -1.83 -10.52
N LEU A 139 8.53 -0.79 -10.29
CA LEU A 139 7.31 -0.80 -9.48
C LEU A 139 6.10 -0.67 -10.41
N MET A 140 5.21 -1.67 -10.39
CA MET A 140 3.92 -1.63 -11.07
C MET A 140 2.87 -1.13 -10.08
N HIS A 141 2.05 -0.17 -10.50
CA HIS A 141 0.89 0.28 -9.76
C HIS A 141 -0.34 0.16 -10.64
N VAL A 142 -1.24 -0.76 -10.28
CA VAL A 142 -2.30 -1.28 -11.13
C VAL A 142 -3.63 -0.95 -10.48
N MET A 143 -4.42 -0.10 -11.14
CA MET A 143 -5.64 0.48 -10.56
C MET A 143 -6.87 -0.02 -11.30
N SER A 144 -7.81 -0.65 -10.59
CA SER A 144 -9.02 -1.26 -11.17
C SER A 144 -8.73 -2.39 -12.17
N ASN A 145 -9.78 -3.13 -12.55
CA ASN A 145 -9.67 -4.21 -13.55
C ASN A 145 -9.25 -3.67 -14.93
N THR A 146 -9.59 -2.43 -15.29
CA THR A 146 -9.18 -1.84 -16.58
C THR A 146 -7.67 -1.53 -16.62
N GLY A 147 -7.08 -1.11 -15.49
CA GLY A 147 -5.62 -1.01 -15.37
C GLY A 147 -4.96 -2.38 -15.44
N GLY A 148 -5.55 -3.38 -14.76
CA GLY A 148 -5.12 -4.79 -14.84
C GLY A 148 -5.10 -5.35 -16.27
N ILE A 149 -6.06 -4.98 -17.11
CA ILE A 149 -6.13 -5.37 -18.54
C ILE A 149 -4.95 -4.82 -19.36
N ASN A 150 -4.49 -3.59 -19.10
CA ASN A 150 -3.34 -2.99 -19.77
C ASN A 150 -2.01 -3.52 -19.21
N TYR A 151 -1.94 -3.75 -17.90
CA TYR A 151 -0.80 -4.42 -17.27
C TYR A 151 -0.60 -5.83 -17.83
N ALA A 152 -1.67 -6.61 -17.97
CA ALA A 152 -1.63 -7.94 -18.58
C ALA A 152 -1.22 -7.91 -20.07
N GLY A 153 -1.61 -6.88 -20.83
CA GLY A 153 -1.10 -6.65 -22.19
C GLY A 153 0.41 -6.41 -22.20
N THR A 154 0.94 -5.67 -21.21
CA THR A 154 2.39 -5.43 -21.09
C THR A 154 3.13 -6.72 -20.72
N LEU A 155 2.58 -7.51 -19.79
CA LEU A 155 3.08 -8.83 -19.40
C LEU A 155 3.16 -9.79 -20.60
N HIS A 156 2.11 -9.84 -21.42
CA HIS A 156 2.06 -10.67 -22.62
C HIS A 156 3.09 -10.23 -23.66
N ALA A 157 3.10 -8.95 -24.03
CA ALA A 157 4.05 -8.37 -24.98
C ALA A 157 5.52 -8.63 -24.58
N TYR A 158 5.84 -8.51 -23.29
CA TYR A 158 7.18 -8.81 -22.80
C TYR A 158 7.52 -10.30 -22.93
N GLN A 159 6.58 -11.17 -22.58
CA GLN A 159 6.77 -12.63 -22.67
C GLN A 159 6.92 -13.10 -24.12
N GLU A 160 6.17 -12.54 -25.07
CA GLU A 160 6.35 -12.81 -26.50
C GLU A 160 7.73 -12.35 -27.00
N ARG A 161 8.14 -11.12 -26.63
CA ARG A 161 9.39 -10.50 -27.09
C ARG A 161 10.66 -11.16 -26.54
N PHE A 162 10.62 -11.66 -25.30
CA PHE A 162 11.81 -12.15 -24.59
C PHE A 162 11.74 -13.61 -24.12
N GLY A 163 10.62 -14.31 -24.32
CA GLY A 163 10.45 -15.72 -23.94
C GLY A 163 10.47 -16.00 -22.44
N ARG A 164 10.40 -14.95 -21.59
CA ARG A 164 10.54 -15.05 -20.12
C ARG A 164 9.55 -14.12 -19.38
N PRO A 165 9.34 -14.33 -18.07
CA PRO A 165 8.49 -13.46 -17.25
C PRO A 165 9.04 -12.03 -17.19
N MET A 166 8.15 -11.03 -17.11
CA MET A 166 8.56 -9.63 -17.03
C MET A 166 9.19 -9.32 -15.66
N PRO A 167 10.44 -8.82 -15.62
CA PRO A 167 11.18 -8.59 -14.38
C PRO A 167 10.71 -7.31 -13.69
N HIS A 168 10.13 -7.45 -12.49
CA HIS A 168 9.75 -6.33 -11.63
C HIS A 168 9.70 -6.79 -10.16
N ARG A 169 9.91 -5.87 -9.22
CA ARG A 169 10.04 -6.16 -7.78
C ARG A 169 8.73 -6.06 -7.01
N LEU A 170 7.86 -5.12 -7.39
CA LEU A 170 6.58 -4.88 -6.71
C LEU A 170 5.45 -4.70 -7.73
N SER A 171 4.34 -5.39 -7.51
CA SER A 171 3.03 -5.08 -8.09
C SER A 171 2.08 -4.62 -6.99
N SER A 172 1.82 -3.32 -6.94
CA SER A 172 0.77 -2.71 -6.13
C SER A 172 -0.55 -2.76 -6.91
N TYR A 173 -1.59 -3.29 -6.29
CA TYR A 173 -2.94 -3.42 -6.83
C TYR A 173 -3.89 -2.54 -6.02
N ASP A 174 -4.40 -1.45 -6.61
CA ASP A 174 -5.42 -0.58 -6.02
C ASP A 174 -6.79 -0.97 -6.57
N SER A 175 -7.68 -1.41 -5.68
CA SER A 175 -9.06 -1.77 -6.02
C SER A 175 -9.13 -2.83 -7.14
N THR A 176 -8.27 -3.85 -7.10
CA THR A 176 -8.13 -4.89 -8.14
C THR A 176 -7.30 -6.06 -7.56
N PRO A 177 -7.36 -7.29 -8.12
CA PRO A 177 -8.33 -7.79 -9.10
C PRO A 177 -9.71 -8.05 -8.49
N GLY A 178 -10.76 -7.65 -9.20
CA GLY A 178 -12.12 -8.12 -8.97
C GLY A 178 -12.47 -9.33 -9.81
N SER A 179 -13.63 -9.93 -9.53
CA SER A 179 -14.16 -11.10 -10.22
C SER A 179 -14.17 -10.94 -11.75
N VAL A 180 -14.10 -12.08 -12.44
CA VAL A 180 -14.27 -12.20 -13.90
C VAL A 180 -15.52 -13.01 -14.27
N ILE A 181 -16.28 -13.50 -13.28
CA ILE A 181 -17.43 -14.39 -13.48
C ILE A 181 -18.71 -13.57 -13.64
N MET A 182 -19.51 -13.85 -14.69
CA MET A 182 -20.77 -13.16 -14.97
C MET A 182 -21.90 -13.59 -14.00
N THR A 183 -21.81 -13.15 -12.75
CA THR A 183 -22.88 -13.29 -11.74
C THR A 183 -23.80 -12.07 -11.75
N TRP A 184 -25.00 -12.16 -11.18
CA TRP A 184 -25.90 -11.00 -11.06
C TRP A 184 -25.30 -9.89 -10.18
N ASN A 185 -24.54 -10.23 -9.13
CA ASN A 185 -23.88 -9.21 -8.31
C ASN A 185 -22.78 -8.50 -9.11
N ASN A 186 -22.00 -9.24 -9.89
CA ASN A 186 -20.95 -8.67 -10.73
C ASN A 186 -21.51 -7.84 -11.89
N LEU A 187 -22.60 -8.29 -12.53
CA LEU A 187 -23.30 -7.51 -13.55
C LEU A 187 -23.80 -6.16 -13.01
N LYS A 188 -24.29 -6.10 -11.77
CA LYS A 188 -24.65 -4.82 -11.11
C LYS A 188 -23.43 -3.92 -10.88
N ARG A 189 -22.32 -4.47 -10.37
CA ARG A 189 -21.05 -3.75 -10.14
C ARG A 189 -20.46 -3.20 -11.45
N TRP A 190 -20.38 -4.03 -12.50
CA TRP A 190 -19.80 -3.67 -13.79
C TRP A 190 -20.68 -2.70 -14.58
N SER A 191 -22.01 -2.89 -14.58
CA SER A 191 -22.94 -1.91 -15.18
C SER A 191 -22.88 -0.57 -14.46
N LEU A 192 -22.73 -0.55 -13.13
CA LEU A 192 -22.50 0.67 -12.36
C LEU A 192 -21.20 1.36 -12.80
N ALA A 193 -20.09 0.63 -12.91
CA ALA A 193 -18.81 1.15 -13.38
C ALA A 193 -18.91 1.79 -14.77
N MET A 194 -19.50 1.09 -15.75
CA MET A 194 -19.74 1.63 -17.10
C MET A 194 -20.64 2.86 -17.10
N THR A 195 -21.65 2.89 -16.21
CA THR A 195 -22.58 4.02 -16.11
C THR A 195 -21.89 5.26 -15.55
N LEU A 196 -20.99 5.11 -14.58
CA LEU A 196 -20.22 6.24 -14.04
C LEU A 196 -19.35 6.92 -15.12
N GLY A 197 -18.78 6.14 -16.05
CA GLY A 197 -18.02 6.69 -17.19
C GLY A 197 -18.89 7.31 -18.30
N THR A 198 -20.11 6.81 -18.49
CA THR A 198 -20.95 7.16 -19.67
C THR A 198 -22.18 8.03 -19.36
N ALA A 199 -22.59 8.19 -18.11
CA ALA A 199 -23.82 8.90 -17.74
C ALA A 199 -23.85 10.36 -18.23
N GLY A 200 -22.70 11.03 -18.32
CA GLY A 200 -22.59 12.39 -18.86
C GLY A 200 -22.76 12.50 -20.39
N TRP A 201 -22.79 11.38 -21.13
CA TRP A 201 -22.94 11.36 -22.59
C TRP A 201 -24.39 11.17 -23.04
N PHE A 202 -25.26 10.68 -22.15
CA PHE A 202 -26.63 10.32 -22.48
C PHE A 202 -27.64 11.19 -21.71
N PRO A 203 -28.73 11.67 -22.33
CA PRO A 203 -29.73 12.50 -21.65
C PRO A 203 -30.72 11.69 -20.79
N TRP A 204 -30.37 10.47 -20.41
CA TRP A 204 -31.27 9.51 -19.75
C TRP A 204 -31.05 9.43 -18.24
N PRO A 205 -32.08 9.07 -17.44
CA PRO A 205 -31.90 8.81 -16.02
C PRO A 205 -30.84 7.73 -15.77
N PHE A 206 -30.03 7.89 -14.72
CA PHE A 206 -28.90 7.00 -14.40
C PHE A 206 -29.27 5.51 -14.41
N VAL A 207 -30.43 5.15 -13.85
CA VAL A 207 -30.94 3.77 -13.83
C VAL A 207 -31.19 3.21 -15.24
N VAL A 208 -31.69 4.03 -16.17
CA VAL A 208 -31.92 3.63 -17.57
C VAL A 208 -30.58 3.35 -18.26
N THR A 209 -29.61 4.27 -18.10
CA THR A 209 -28.25 4.09 -18.62
C THR A 209 -27.60 2.83 -18.04
N GLN A 210 -27.77 2.56 -16.74
CA GLN A 210 -27.24 1.35 -16.10
C GLN A 210 -27.90 0.06 -16.60
N CYS A 211 -29.22 0.04 -16.82
CA CYS A 211 -29.89 -1.09 -17.45
C CYS A 211 -29.36 -1.34 -18.87
N ILE A 212 -29.12 -0.29 -19.66
CA ILE A 212 -28.54 -0.40 -21.00
C ILE A 212 -27.10 -0.95 -20.94
N MET A 213 -26.25 -0.48 -20.02
CA MET A 213 -24.91 -1.03 -19.82
C MET A 213 -24.94 -2.50 -19.37
N GLY A 214 -25.90 -2.88 -18.53
CA GLY A 214 -26.11 -4.29 -18.13
C GLY A 214 -26.50 -5.19 -19.32
N VAL A 215 -27.43 -4.74 -20.17
CA VAL A 215 -27.79 -5.47 -21.40
C VAL A 215 -26.60 -5.57 -22.36
N PHE A 216 -25.84 -4.48 -22.52
CA PHE A 216 -24.62 -4.48 -23.34
C PHE A 216 -23.59 -5.51 -22.85
N LEU A 217 -23.32 -5.56 -21.54
CA LEU A 217 -22.40 -6.54 -20.94
C LEU A 217 -22.84 -7.98 -21.15
N LEU A 218 -24.15 -8.27 -21.03
CA LEU A 218 -24.70 -9.60 -21.31
C LEU A 218 -24.57 -9.98 -22.79
N LEU A 219 -24.79 -9.05 -23.72
CA LEU A 219 -24.61 -9.27 -25.15
C LEU A 219 -23.14 -9.50 -25.50
N ASN A 220 -22.21 -8.72 -24.94
CA ASN A 220 -20.78 -8.93 -25.13
C ASN A 220 -20.33 -10.29 -24.59
N HIS A 221 -20.74 -10.66 -23.38
CA HIS A 221 -20.41 -11.96 -22.79
C HIS A 221 -20.97 -13.13 -23.61
N SER A 222 -22.19 -12.99 -24.13
CA SER A 222 -22.79 -13.99 -25.04
C SER A 222 -22.00 -14.11 -26.34
N PHE A 223 -21.53 -13.00 -26.91
CA PHE A 223 -20.68 -12.99 -28.10
C PHE A 223 -19.31 -13.64 -27.84
N GLU A 224 -18.64 -13.33 -26.72
CA GLU A 224 -17.39 -13.97 -26.29
C GLU A 224 -17.56 -15.48 -26.16
N HIS A 225 -18.63 -15.93 -25.49
CA HIS A 225 -18.95 -17.35 -25.32
C HIS A 225 -19.22 -18.06 -26.66
N LEU A 226 -20.02 -17.46 -27.54
CA LEU A 226 -20.35 -18.02 -28.86
C LEU A 226 -19.15 -18.05 -29.83
N THR A 227 -18.19 -17.14 -29.67
CA THR A 227 -16.98 -17.08 -30.52
C THR A 227 -15.78 -17.83 -29.93
N GLY A 228 -15.88 -18.32 -28.69
CA GLY A 228 -14.76 -18.93 -27.97
C GLY A 228 -13.63 -17.94 -27.65
N ARG A 229 -13.90 -16.63 -27.70
CA ARG A 229 -12.90 -15.57 -27.47
C ARG A 229 -12.70 -15.39 -25.96
N GLU A 230 -11.48 -15.60 -25.49
CA GLU A 230 -11.11 -15.26 -24.11
C GLU A 230 -11.29 -13.76 -23.87
N SER A 231 -11.99 -13.40 -22.79
CA SER A 231 -12.26 -12.00 -22.46
C SER A 231 -11.04 -11.35 -21.80
N ALA A 232 -10.87 -10.05 -22.03
CA ALA A 232 -9.73 -9.30 -21.48
C ALA A 232 -9.62 -9.39 -19.93
N PRO A 233 -10.72 -9.35 -19.13
CA PRO A 233 -10.65 -9.58 -17.69
C PRO A 233 -10.11 -10.96 -17.31
N VAL A 234 -10.58 -12.04 -17.96
CA VAL A 234 -10.18 -13.43 -17.65
C VAL A 234 -8.67 -13.60 -17.85
N PHE A 235 -8.15 -13.19 -19.01
CA PHE A 235 -6.71 -13.21 -19.26
C PHE A 235 -5.94 -12.38 -18.21
N SER A 236 -6.45 -11.19 -17.85
CA SER A 236 -5.74 -10.30 -16.95
C SER A 236 -5.56 -10.85 -15.53
N VAL A 237 -6.59 -11.49 -14.97
CA VAL A 237 -6.51 -12.10 -13.62
C VAL A 237 -5.67 -13.38 -13.64
N ALA A 238 -5.74 -14.16 -14.73
CA ALA A 238 -4.87 -15.32 -14.91
C ALA A 238 -3.39 -14.92 -15.01
N ALA A 239 -3.06 -13.95 -15.87
CA ALA A 239 -1.68 -13.55 -16.16
C ALA A 239 -0.91 -13.05 -14.93
N ILE A 240 -1.55 -12.30 -14.03
CA ILE A 240 -0.91 -11.82 -12.79
C ILE A 240 -0.62 -12.93 -11.76
N GLY A 241 -1.22 -14.12 -11.93
CA GLY A 241 -0.97 -15.29 -11.11
C GLY A 241 0.02 -16.28 -11.72
N ASP A 242 0.29 -16.18 -13.03
CA ASP A 242 1.04 -17.19 -13.79
C ASP A 242 2.54 -16.85 -13.87
N THR A 243 3.36 -17.82 -13.46
CA THR A 243 4.83 -17.74 -13.52
C THR A 243 5.41 -17.66 -14.92
N LYS A 244 4.61 -17.88 -15.98
CA LYS A 244 4.96 -17.58 -17.37
C LYS A 244 5.16 -16.07 -17.60
N TYR A 245 4.38 -15.24 -16.90
CA TYR A 245 4.33 -13.79 -17.10
C TYR A 245 4.94 -13.00 -15.94
N VAL A 246 4.71 -13.42 -14.69
CA VAL A 246 5.19 -12.73 -13.48
C VAL A 246 6.27 -13.56 -12.76
N SER A 247 7.40 -12.94 -12.44
CA SER A 247 8.44 -13.60 -11.63
C SER A 247 8.00 -13.79 -10.19
N LYS A 248 8.33 -14.93 -9.55
CA LYS A 248 8.09 -15.15 -8.11
C LYS A 248 8.87 -14.20 -7.18
N ARG A 249 9.87 -13.46 -7.71
CA ARG A 249 10.53 -12.37 -6.98
C ARG A 249 9.63 -11.13 -6.85
N SER A 250 8.63 -10.98 -7.71
CA SER A 250 7.67 -9.88 -7.63
C SER A 250 6.78 -10.05 -6.40
N ARG A 251 6.87 -9.09 -5.47
CA ARG A 251 6.00 -8.98 -4.30
C ARG A 251 4.69 -8.32 -4.72
N LYS A 252 3.59 -8.72 -4.09
CA LYS A 252 2.26 -8.13 -4.33
C LYS A 252 1.82 -7.26 -3.17
N LEU A 253 1.30 -6.07 -3.42
CA LEU A 253 0.69 -5.21 -2.40
C LEU A 253 -0.76 -4.96 -2.78
N TYR A 254 -1.71 -5.42 -1.97
CA TYR A 254 -3.13 -5.22 -2.23
C TYR A 254 -3.67 -4.05 -1.39
N LEU A 255 -4.24 -3.05 -2.06
CA LEU A 255 -4.81 -1.84 -1.46
C LEU A 255 -6.30 -1.85 -1.77
N TYR A 256 -7.14 -2.04 -0.75
CA TYR A 256 -8.57 -2.33 -0.96
C TYR A 256 -9.46 -1.81 0.18
N SER A 257 -10.77 -1.85 -0.04
CA SER A 257 -11.80 -1.42 0.92
C SER A 257 -13.00 -2.34 0.86
N LYS A 258 -13.72 -2.54 1.97
CA LYS A 258 -15.00 -3.28 1.96
C LYS A 258 -16.13 -2.43 1.40
N GLU A 259 -15.96 -1.11 1.40
CA GLU A 259 -16.90 -0.13 0.88
C GLU A 259 -16.71 0.18 -0.62
N ASP A 260 -15.84 -0.57 -1.34
CA ASP A 260 -15.73 -0.46 -2.80
C ASP A 260 -17.02 -0.98 -3.50
N PRO A 261 -17.78 -0.12 -4.19
CA PRO A 261 -19.03 -0.52 -4.84
C PRO A 261 -18.82 -1.23 -6.19
N LEU A 262 -17.61 -1.21 -6.76
CA LEU A 262 -17.30 -1.72 -8.09
C LEU A 262 -16.52 -3.05 -8.04
N ILE A 263 -15.66 -3.24 -7.04
CA ILE A 263 -14.82 -4.43 -6.89
C ILE A 263 -15.09 -5.09 -5.54
N GLY A 264 -15.27 -6.42 -5.54
CA GLY A 264 -15.47 -7.18 -4.30
C GLY A 264 -14.16 -7.26 -3.51
N TRP A 265 -14.22 -6.97 -2.21
CA TRP A 265 -13.08 -7.22 -1.32
C TRP A 265 -12.82 -8.72 -1.18
N GLU A 266 -13.88 -9.52 -1.34
CA GLU A 266 -13.84 -10.98 -1.38
C GLU A 266 -12.99 -11.50 -2.55
N ASP A 267 -13.14 -10.93 -3.74
CA ASP A 267 -12.37 -11.29 -4.94
C ASP A 267 -10.86 -11.01 -4.74
N ILE A 268 -10.55 -9.90 -4.06
CA ILE A 268 -9.18 -9.50 -3.73
C ILE A 268 -8.58 -10.44 -2.68
N GLU A 269 -9.33 -10.79 -1.63
CA GLU A 269 -8.88 -11.75 -0.61
C GLU A 269 -8.71 -13.18 -1.18
N GLU A 270 -9.56 -13.61 -2.12
CA GLU A 270 -9.37 -14.85 -2.88
C GLU A 270 -8.08 -14.81 -3.73
N ASN A 271 -7.83 -13.72 -4.46
CA ASN A 271 -6.60 -13.59 -5.25
C ASN A 271 -5.32 -13.53 -4.39
N MET A 272 -5.41 -12.98 -3.18
CA MET A 272 -4.33 -13.02 -2.18
C MET A 272 -4.07 -14.46 -1.73
N ALA A 273 -5.11 -15.22 -1.40
CA ALA A 273 -4.99 -16.63 -1.02
C ALA A 273 -4.40 -17.49 -2.15
N GLU A 274 -4.85 -17.29 -3.40
CA GLU A 274 -4.25 -17.94 -4.57
C GLU A 274 -2.78 -17.59 -4.74
N SER A 275 -2.44 -16.30 -4.64
CA SER A 275 -1.07 -15.82 -4.82
C SER A 275 -0.14 -16.38 -3.75
N LYS A 276 -0.61 -16.49 -2.50
CA LYS A 276 0.08 -17.20 -1.41
C LYS A 276 0.29 -18.68 -1.77
N GLY A 277 -0.74 -19.38 -2.24
CA GLY A 277 -0.66 -20.78 -2.66
C GLY A 277 0.31 -21.03 -3.82
N LYS A 278 0.43 -20.07 -4.74
CA LYS A 278 1.39 -20.09 -5.85
C LYS A 278 2.82 -19.69 -5.42
N GLY A 279 3.00 -19.23 -4.19
CA GLY A 279 4.30 -18.91 -3.57
C GLY A 279 4.81 -17.49 -3.83
N TYR A 280 3.91 -16.53 -4.10
CA TYR A 280 4.25 -15.10 -4.11
C TYR A 280 4.24 -14.55 -2.68
N ALA A 281 5.21 -13.68 -2.35
CA ALA A 281 5.08 -12.81 -1.18
C ALA A 281 4.01 -11.74 -1.46
N TYR A 282 3.19 -11.46 -0.44
CA TYR A 282 2.21 -10.39 -0.52
C TYR A 282 2.07 -9.65 0.81
N ASP A 283 1.70 -8.38 0.72
CA ASP A 283 1.18 -7.55 1.81
C ASP A 283 -0.21 -7.03 1.42
N ALA A 284 -1.01 -6.62 2.41
CA ALA A 284 -2.37 -6.16 2.21
C ALA A 284 -2.68 -5.01 3.17
N VAL A 285 -3.35 -3.96 2.68
CA VAL A 285 -3.81 -2.84 3.50
C VAL A 285 -5.26 -2.52 3.15
N ARG A 286 -6.10 -2.51 4.18
CA ARG A 286 -7.52 -2.21 4.10
C ARG A 286 -7.79 -0.75 4.48
N PHE A 287 -8.61 -0.08 3.70
CA PHE A 287 -8.86 1.36 3.77
C PHE A 287 -10.35 1.64 4.08
N ASP A 288 -10.73 1.43 5.33
CA ASP A 288 -12.12 1.50 5.78
C ASP A 288 -12.81 2.82 5.38
N GLY A 289 -14.02 2.71 4.85
CA GLY A 289 -14.87 3.84 4.44
C GLY A 289 -14.55 4.44 3.06
N SER A 290 -13.47 3.98 2.40
CA SER A 290 -13.08 4.54 1.10
C SER A 290 -13.69 3.77 -0.08
N GLY A 291 -14.10 4.49 -1.13
CA GLY A 291 -14.65 3.89 -2.36
C GLY A 291 -13.58 3.47 -3.37
N HIS A 292 -14.03 2.95 -4.52
CA HIS A 292 -13.17 2.50 -5.63
C HIS A 292 -12.10 3.52 -6.02
N VAL A 293 -10.83 3.10 -5.96
CA VAL A 293 -9.64 3.93 -6.24
C VAL A 293 -9.67 5.25 -5.44
N GLY A 294 -10.32 5.22 -4.28
CA GLY A 294 -10.48 6.36 -3.38
C GLY A 294 -9.49 6.36 -2.22
N HIS A 295 -8.76 5.26 -2.02
CA HIS A 295 -7.92 4.98 -0.86
C HIS A 295 -6.90 6.10 -0.60
N MET A 296 -6.06 6.42 -1.59
CA MET A 296 -5.06 7.50 -1.51
C MET A 296 -5.65 8.88 -1.18
N ARG A 297 -6.84 9.18 -1.69
CA ARG A 297 -7.48 10.49 -1.43
C ARG A 297 -8.04 10.59 -0.02
N MET A 298 -8.53 9.48 0.54
CA MET A 298 -9.14 9.47 1.88
C MET A 298 -8.10 9.25 2.98
N HIS A 299 -7.09 8.42 2.71
CA HIS A 299 -6.09 7.95 3.67
C HIS A 299 -4.66 8.10 3.08
N PRO A 300 -4.24 9.32 2.70
CA PRO A 300 -3.00 9.53 1.94
C PRO A 300 -1.76 8.98 2.64
N ASP A 301 -1.62 9.23 3.93
CA ASP A 301 -0.46 8.79 4.71
C ASP A 301 -0.39 7.26 4.76
N GLN A 302 -1.48 6.58 5.12
CA GLN A 302 -1.57 5.13 5.15
C GLN A 302 -1.25 4.52 3.77
N TYR A 303 -1.73 5.14 2.69
CA TYR A 303 -1.57 4.67 1.33
C TYR A 303 -0.12 4.73 0.83
N TRP A 304 0.52 5.91 0.93
CA TRP A 304 1.90 6.08 0.47
C TRP A 304 2.89 5.30 1.33
N ASN A 305 2.63 5.17 2.63
CA ASN A 305 3.45 4.36 3.52
C ASN A 305 3.31 2.85 3.28
N ALA A 306 2.13 2.35 2.90
CA ALA A 306 1.95 0.97 2.46
C ALA A 306 2.85 0.66 1.23
N ILE A 307 2.84 1.56 0.24
CA ILE A 307 3.67 1.45 -0.97
C ILE A 307 5.16 1.51 -0.65
N ALA A 308 5.59 2.49 0.16
CA ALA A 308 7.00 2.64 0.54
C ALA A 308 7.52 1.43 1.34
N SER A 309 6.70 0.90 2.25
CA SER A 309 7.04 -0.27 3.06
C SER A 309 7.14 -1.54 2.21
N ALA A 310 6.13 -1.81 1.36
CA ALA A 310 6.15 -2.96 0.47
C ALA A 310 7.31 -2.92 -0.54
N TRP A 311 7.75 -1.73 -0.96
CA TRP A 311 8.92 -1.56 -1.81
C TRP A 311 10.24 -1.87 -1.08
N LYS A 312 10.43 -1.34 0.14
CA LYS A 312 11.58 -1.69 1.01
C LYS A 312 11.66 -3.20 1.29
N GLU A 313 10.50 -3.82 1.46
CA GLU A 313 10.35 -5.27 1.64
C GLU A 313 10.78 -6.13 0.44
N THR A 314 11.02 -5.55 -0.75
CA THR A 314 11.53 -6.29 -1.93
C THR A 314 13.04 -6.55 -1.90
N PHE A 315 13.77 -5.90 -0.98
CA PHE A 315 15.21 -6.05 -0.81
C PHE A 315 15.60 -7.17 0.17
N PHE A 316 14.65 -7.64 0.98
CA PHE A 316 14.88 -8.74 1.92
C PHE A 316 14.51 -10.09 1.28
N PRO A 317 15.25 -11.17 1.59
CA PRO A 317 14.95 -12.49 1.04
C PRO A 317 13.58 -12.99 1.49
N LEU A 318 12.94 -13.80 0.64
CA LEU A 318 11.60 -14.39 0.83
C LEU A 318 11.58 -15.40 2.00
N LEU A 319 11.62 -14.90 3.23
CA LEU A 319 11.32 -15.69 4.43
C LEU A 319 9.78 -15.86 4.51
N PRO A 320 9.26 -17.10 4.53
CA PRO A 320 7.83 -17.32 4.61
C PRO A 320 7.30 -16.88 5.98
N LYS A 321 6.41 -15.88 6.01
CA LYS A 321 5.57 -15.59 7.18
C LYS A 321 4.63 -16.78 7.42
N ILE A 322 4.96 -17.63 8.39
CA ILE A 322 4.13 -18.78 8.81
C ILE A 322 3.04 -18.28 9.77
N GLY A 323 1.78 -18.63 9.47
CA GLY A 323 0.57 -18.21 10.19
C GLY A 323 -0.57 -18.04 9.17
N LEU A 324 -1.51 -18.98 8.98
CA LEU A 324 -2.56 -19.50 9.88
C LEU A 324 -3.57 -18.43 10.28
N TRP A 325 -4.68 -18.41 9.54
CA TRP A 325 -5.91 -17.67 9.82
C TRP A 325 -6.96 -18.67 10.32
N PRO A 326 -7.58 -18.43 11.48
CA PRO A 326 -8.93 -18.90 11.76
C PRO A 326 -9.89 -17.74 12.10
N SER A 327 -11.18 -18.05 12.05
CA SER A 327 -12.28 -17.09 12.22
C SER A 327 -12.29 -16.37 13.57
N ILE A 328 -12.83 -15.14 13.57
CA ILE A 328 -13.01 -14.28 14.75
C ILE A 328 -13.71 -15.04 15.88
N THR A 329 -12.95 -15.32 16.93
CA THR A 329 -13.44 -15.70 18.27
C THR A 329 -12.50 -15.07 19.30
N ALA A 330 -13.01 -14.80 20.51
CA ALA A 330 -12.25 -14.13 21.56
C ALA A 330 -11.04 -14.95 22.03
N CYS A 331 -10.11 -14.29 22.73
CA CYS A 331 -8.87 -14.87 23.24
C CYS A 331 -9.13 -16.20 23.99
N PRO A 332 -8.46 -17.31 23.65
CA PRO A 332 -8.68 -18.58 24.34
C PRO A 332 -8.29 -18.52 25.82
N THR A 333 -9.22 -18.89 26.69
CA THR A 333 -8.95 -19.15 28.12
C THR A 333 -8.38 -20.55 28.34
N ASP A 334 -7.69 -20.73 29.46
CA ASP A 334 -7.15 -21.98 30.03
C ASP A 334 -5.94 -22.66 29.37
N ILE A 335 -4.77 -22.41 29.98
CA ILE A 335 -3.58 -23.24 29.83
C ILE A 335 -3.68 -24.43 30.80
N HIS A 336 -4.21 -25.57 30.34
CA HIS A 336 -4.03 -26.83 31.05
C HIS A 336 -2.65 -27.43 30.75
N GLN A 337 -1.82 -27.58 31.78
CA GLN A 337 -0.51 -28.22 31.68
C GLN A 337 -0.64 -29.69 31.26
N GLN A 338 0.06 -30.09 30.19
CA GLN A 338 0.47 -31.49 29.98
C GLN A 338 1.97 -31.58 29.67
N THR A 339 2.68 -32.28 30.54
CA THR A 339 4.11 -32.55 30.46
C THR A 339 4.41 -33.74 29.57
N TYR A 340 5.34 -33.59 28.61
CA TYR A 340 6.02 -34.71 27.95
C TYR A 340 7.55 -34.47 27.84
N PRO A 341 8.37 -35.53 27.83
CA PRO A 341 9.75 -35.44 28.32
C PRO A 341 10.80 -35.04 27.27
N LYS A 342 11.89 -34.43 27.76
CA LYS A 342 13.10 -34.10 26.99
C LYS A 342 13.72 -35.35 26.35
N LYS A 343 14.03 -35.28 25.05
CA LYS A 343 15.18 -35.98 24.45
C LYS A 343 16.09 -34.97 23.74
N ARG A 344 17.37 -35.00 24.13
CA ARG A 344 18.46 -34.25 23.49
C ARG A 344 18.80 -34.92 22.15
N SER A 345 18.92 -34.14 21.09
CA SER A 345 19.70 -34.49 19.91
C SER A 345 20.46 -33.25 19.46
N THR A 346 21.78 -33.31 19.54
CA THR A 346 22.71 -32.24 19.18
C THR A 346 22.91 -32.18 17.67
N LEU A 347 22.82 -30.98 17.09
CA LEU A 347 23.68 -30.48 15.99
C LEU A 347 23.27 -29.03 15.69
N GLU A 348 23.89 -28.08 16.40
CA GLU A 348 23.70 -26.65 16.15
C GLU A 348 24.64 -26.19 15.03
N HIS A 349 24.09 -25.74 13.90
CA HIS A 349 24.81 -24.85 12.99
C HIS A 349 24.50 -23.40 13.38
N THR A 350 25.34 -22.84 14.25
CA THR A 350 25.17 -21.48 14.77
C THR A 350 25.43 -20.43 13.70
N ILE A 351 24.35 -19.88 13.13
CA ILE A 351 24.40 -18.54 12.51
C ILE A 351 24.45 -17.54 13.68
N MET A 352 25.62 -16.96 13.95
CA MET A 352 25.78 -15.93 14.98
C MET A 352 25.13 -14.60 14.53
N GLY A 353 23.81 -14.51 14.67
CA GLY A 353 23.12 -13.22 14.71
C GLY A 353 23.56 -12.43 15.94
N SER A 354 23.80 -11.13 15.79
CA SER A 354 24.18 -10.24 16.88
C SER A 354 23.07 -10.21 17.95
N LYS A 355 23.36 -10.69 19.16
CA LYS A 355 22.42 -10.58 20.30
C LYS A 355 22.17 -9.11 20.62
N ALA A 356 20.90 -8.75 20.83
CA ALA A 356 20.52 -7.45 21.35
C ALA A 356 21.14 -7.24 22.75
N SER A 357 21.83 -6.11 22.95
CA SER A 357 22.31 -5.71 24.27
C SER A 357 21.18 -5.03 25.03
N LEU A 358 20.69 -5.68 26.09
CA LEU A 358 19.64 -5.17 26.97
C LEU A 358 20.21 -4.52 28.22
N ALA A 359 19.59 -3.43 28.67
CA ALA A 359 19.86 -2.82 29.97
C ALA A 359 19.52 -3.81 31.11
N PRO A 360 20.39 -4.05 32.11
CA PRO A 360 20.06 -4.86 33.27
C PRO A 360 18.87 -4.27 34.05
N LEU A 361 17.98 -5.13 34.57
CA LEU A 361 16.78 -4.72 35.31
C LEU A 361 17.10 -3.76 36.48
N ALA A 362 18.18 -4.00 37.22
CA ALA A 362 18.61 -3.15 38.33
C ALA A 362 19.02 -1.71 37.93
N SER A 363 19.23 -1.47 36.63
CA SER A 363 19.55 -0.16 36.03
C SER A 363 18.47 0.36 35.09
N LEU A 364 17.38 -0.38 34.89
CA LEU A 364 16.31 0.01 33.97
C LEU A 364 15.48 1.14 34.57
N ARG A 365 15.47 2.32 33.93
CA ARG A 365 14.54 3.39 34.27
C ARG A 365 13.18 3.10 33.63
N VAL A 366 12.13 3.14 34.43
CA VAL A 366 10.75 2.88 34.00
C VAL A 366 9.85 4.04 34.40
N SER A 367 9.13 4.62 33.44
CA SER A 367 7.97 5.47 33.75
C SER A 367 6.71 4.60 33.79
N LYS A 368 5.86 4.83 34.79
CA LYS A 368 4.52 4.21 34.90
C LYS A 368 3.47 5.32 34.93
N HIS A 369 2.48 5.29 34.04
CA HIS A 369 1.44 6.31 33.97
C HIS A 369 0.03 5.69 34.00
N LEU A 370 -0.80 6.14 34.93
CA LEU A 370 -2.25 5.95 34.87
C LEU A 370 -2.86 7.20 34.22
N ILE A 371 -3.67 6.97 33.20
CA ILE A 371 -4.25 8.00 32.33
C ILE A 371 -5.79 7.92 32.49
N PRO A 372 -6.46 9.01 32.90
CA PRO A 372 -7.90 9.02 33.06
C PRO A 372 -8.61 8.83 31.72
N ALA A 373 -9.79 8.20 31.74
CA ALA A 373 -10.67 8.13 30.58
C ALA A 373 -11.07 9.54 30.11
N HIS A 374 -11.21 9.73 28.80
CA HIS A 374 -11.63 10.99 28.20
C HIS A 374 -12.50 10.75 26.96
N GLY A 375 -13.75 11.19 27.01
CA GLY A 375 -14.74 10.86 25.98
C GLY A 375 -14.92 9.35 25.88
N LEU A 376 -14.71 8.79 24.67
CA LEU A 376 -14.71 7.35 24.41
C LEU A 376 -13.29 6.76 24.29
N PHE A 377 -12.28 7.44 24.84
CA PHE A 377 -10.98 6.83 25.12
C PHE A 377 -10.95 6.34 26.57
N PRO A 378 -11.10 5.04 26.84
CA PRO A 378 -11.15 4.51 28.21
C PRO A 378 -9.79 4.58 28.92
N ASN A 379 -8.70 4.65 28.16
CA ASN A 379 -7.32 4.76 28.63
C ASN A 379 -7.00 3.68 29.67
N THR A 380 -6.18 3.97 30.68
CA THR A 380 -5.83 2.96 31.69
C THR A 380 -6.95 2.72 32.70
N SER A 381 -8.02 3.52 32.68
CA SER A 381 -9.06 3.52 33.73
C SER A 381 -9.91 2.26 33.73
N ILE A 382 -10.01 1.57 32.58
CA ILE A 382 -10.83 0.36 32.42
C ILE A 382 -10.17 -0.90 32.98
N GLN A 383 -8.84 -1.02 32.92
CA GLN A 383 -8.09 -2.19 33.45
C GLN A 383 -7.21 -1.87 34.67
N ASN A 384 -7.03 -0.59 35.01
CA ASN A 384 -6.06 -0.10 35.99
C ASN A 384 -4.60 -0.54 35.75
N LYS A 385 -4.27 -0.92 34.50
CA LYS A 385 -2.90 -1.25 34.08
C LYS A 385 -2.22 0.00 33.52
N PRO A 386 -1.02 0.37 34.01
CA PRO A 386 -0.37 1.60 33.59
C PRO A 386 0.24 1.47 32.19
N LEU A 387 0.29 2.59 31.47
CA LEU A 387 1.23 2.78 30.36
C LEU A 387 2.65 2.70 30.93
N LEU A 388 3.48 1.83 30.37
CA LEU A 388 4.87 1.65 30.78
C LEU A 388 5.83 2.15 29.70
N ILE A 389 6.85 2.92 30.08
CA ILE A 389 7.95 3.32 29.19
C ILE A 389 9.26 2.84 29.82
N TYR A 390 9.94 1.90 29.15
CA TYR A 390 11.23 1.36 29.53
C TYR A 390 12.31 2.15 28.79
N HIS A 391 13.02 3.01 29.51
CA HIS A 391 13.97 3.94 28.92
C HIS A 391 15.28 3.24 28.58
N SER A 392 15.73 3.38 27.34
CA SER A 392 16.98 2.79 26.82
C SER A 392 17.13 1.29 27.11
N ALA A 393 16.02 0.55 27.09
CA ALA A 393 15.99 -0.89 27.34
C ALA A 393 16.92 -1.66 26.39
N PHE A 394 17.00 -1.23 25.12
CA PHE A 394 17.91 -1.74 24.09
C PHE A 394 19.07 -0.77 23.87
N SER A 395 20.29 -1.14 24.29
CA SER A 395 21.45 -0.22 24.34
C SER A 395 22.29 -0.18 23.05
N SER A 396 22.22 -1.23 22.22
CA SER A 396 22.85 -1.27 20.89
C SER A 396 22.18 -2.38 20.09
N THR A 397 21.30 -2.02 19.16
CA THR A 397 20.41 -2.99 18.51
C THR A 397 20.04 -2.53 17.10
N SER A 398 20.16 -3.46 16.15
CA SER A 398 19.53 -3.39 14.82
C SER A 398 18.08 -3.87 14.92
N VAL A 399 17.21 -3.48 13.99
CA VAL A 399 15.77 -3.86 14.04
C VAL A 399 15.60 -5.39 14.17
N SER A 400 16.37 -6.15 13.41
CA SER A 400 16.36 -7.62 13.45
C SER A 400 16.78 -8.21 14.80
N ALA A 401 17.62 -7.53 15.58
CA ALA A 401 18.01 -7.99 16.90
C ALA A 401 16.93 -7.69 17.97
N ILE A 402 16.13 -6.62 17.80
CA ILE A 402 14.90 -6.38 18.58
C ILE A 402 13.91 -7.53 18.29
N GLU A 403 13.59 -7.76 17.02
CA GLU A 403 12.63 -8.79 16.59
C GLU A 403 13.05 -10.20 17.05
N SER A 404 14.34 -10.52 16.91
CA SER A 404 14.90 -11.80 17.37
C SER A 404 14.75 -11.96 18.88
N ARG A 405 14.95 -10.89 19.67
CA ARG A 405 14.76 -10.93 21.12
C ARG A 405 13.30 -11.20 21.48
N LEU A 406 12.37 -10.42 20.93
CA LEU A 406 10.94 -10.56 21.18
C LEU A 406 10.43 -11.96 20.81
N THR A 407 10.74 -12.40 19.59
CA THR A 407 10.41 -13.75 19.09
C THR A 407 11.02 -14.85 19.98
N SER A 408 12.25 -14.70 20.46
CA SER A 408 12.92 -15.69 21.32
C SER A 408 12.29 -15.85 22.71
N LEU A 409 11.62 -14.82 23.22
CA LEU A 409 10.89 -14.89 24.48
C LEU A 409 9.50 -15.53 24.31
N GLY A 410 8.89 -15.40 23.14
CA GLY A 410 7.59 -15.98 22.79
C GLY A 410 6.40 -15.35 23.52
N VAL A 411 6.60 -14.22 24.20
CA VAL A 411 5.54 -13.46 24.89
C VAL A 411 4.74 -12.62 23.89
N VAL A 412 5.46 -11.92 23.01
CA VAL A 412 4.89 -11.13 21.91
C VAL A 412 5.54 -11.51 20.58
N GLU A 413 4.81 -11.29 19.49
CA GLU A 413 5.30 -11.49 18.13
C GLU A 413 5.40 -10.14 17.42
N PRO A 414 6.58 -9.78 16.85
CA PRO A 414 6.71 -8.63 15.97
C PRO A 414 5.86 -8.78 14.72
N GLN A 415 5.03 -7.78 14.41
CA GLN A 415 4.13 -7.82 13.24
C GLN A 415 4.50 -6.80 12.17
N TRP A 416 5.04 -5.64 12.56
CA TRP A 416 5.37 -4.55 11.63
C TRP A 416 6.55 -3.69 12.12
N ARG A 417 7.15 -2.95 11.18
CA ARG A 417 8.14 -1.88 11.41
C ARG A 417 7.61 -0.60 10.80
N TYR A 418 7.38 0.44 11.59
CA TYR A 418 6.72 1.66 11.11
C TYR A 418 6.91 2.84 12.08
N THR A 419 6.45 4.03 11.70
CA THR A 419 6.25 5.16 12.63
C THR A 419 4.92 4.99 13.39
N MET A 420 4.53 5.95 14.24
CA MET A 420 3.20 5.98 14.86
C MET A 420 2.24 6.84 14.02
N TYR A 421 0.96 6.46 13.95
CA TYR A 421 -0.04 7.27 13.22
C TYR A 421 -0.24 8.65 13.85
N SER A 422 -0.49 9.65 13.00
CA SER A 422 -0.84 11.02 13.38
C SER A 422 -2.30 11.19 13.84
N THR A 423 -3.11 10.12 13.85
CA THR A 423 -4.49 10.14 14.34
C THR A 423 -4.58 9.39 15.67
N SER A 424 -5.22 10.00 16.67
CA SER A 424 -5.50 9.37 17.98
C SER A 424 -6.35 8.10 17.80
N HIS A 425 -5.81 6.95 18.20
CA HIS A 425 -6.47 5.65 18.11
C HIS A 425 -6.07 4.74 19.28
N PHE A 426 -6.85 3.68 19.54
CA PHE A 426 -6.52 2.63 20.50
C PHE A 426 -6.89 1.25 19.96
N HIS A 427 -6.32 0.21 20.59
CA HIS A 427 -6.68 -1.18 20.37
C HIS A 427 -7.59 -1.66 21.51
N SER A 428 -8.72 -2.28 21.16
CA SER A 428 -9.67 -2.84 22.14
C SER A 428 -9.43 -4.31 22.43
N THR A 429 -8.78 -5.02 21.51
CA THR A 429 -8.63 -6.48 21.53
C THR A 429 -7.31 -7.00 22.13
N THR A 430 -6.32 -6.13 22.32
CA THR A 430 -4.97 -6.55 22.71
C THR A 430 -4.14 -5.41 23.30
N HIS A 431 -3.11 -5.77 24.07
CA HIS A 431 -2.03 -4.85 24.47
C HIS A 431 -0.98 -4.77 23.38
N GLU A 432 -0.25 -3.66 23.34
CA GLU A 432 0.76 -3.42 22.31
C GLU A 432 2.13 -3.13 22.95
N VAL A 433 3.19 -3.60 22.29
CA VAL A 433 4.58 -3.41 22.68
C VAL A 433 5.33 -2.77 21.52
N LEU A 434 5.70 -1.51 21.71
CA LEU A 434 6.36 -0.66 20.72
C LEU A 434 7.84 -0.53 21.09
N SER A 435 8.74 -1.11 20.31
CA SER A 435 10.20 -1.04 20.54
C SER A 435 10.85 -0.09 19.56
N ILE A 436 11.37 1.05 20.00
CA ILE A 436 11.87 2.11 19.11
C ILE A 436 13.20 1.69 18.47
N SER A 437 13.20 1.53 17.14
CA SER A 437 14.32 1.03 16.35
C SER A 437 15.19 2.16 15.76
N HIS A 438 14.59 3.30 15.45
CA HIS A 438 15.27 4.45 14.83
C HIS A 438 14.68 5.79 15.28
N GLY A 439 15.51 6.84 15.23
CA GLY A 439 15.11 8.22 15.44
C GLY A 439 14.64 8.54 16.86
N ARG A 440 13.83 9.60 16.95
CA ARG A 440 13.14 10.06 18.16
C ARG A 440 11.82 10.73 17.79
N ALA A 441 10.82 10.68 18.65
CA ALA A 441 9.56 11.37 18.42
C ALA A 441 8.91 11.84 19.70
N LYS A 442 8.12 12.91 19.60
CA LYS A 442 7.14 13.29 20.59
C LYS A 442 5.83 12.56 20.27
N LEU A 443 5.37 11.75 21.21
CA LEU A 443 4.11 11.03 21.13
C LEU A 443 3.07 11.69 22.04
N CYS A 444 1.80 11.28 21.92
CA CYS A 444 0.73 11.59 22.85
C CYS A 444 0.02 10.30 23.22
N PHE A 445 -0.23 10.09 24.52
CA PHE A 445 -1.02 9.00 25.07
C PHE A 445 -2.15 9.57 25.93
N GLY A 446 -3.40 9.16 25.69
CA GLY A 446 -4.59 9.57 26.44
C GLY A 446 -5.65 10.36 25.67
N GLY A 447 -5.36 10.74 24.42
CA GLY A 447 -6.15 11.70 23.63
C GLY A 447 -5.70 13.16 23.84
N GLU A 448 -5.74 13.97 22.80
CA GLU A 448 -5.16 15.34 22.80
C GLU A 448 -5.92 16.32 23.70
N ASP A 449 -7.26 16.21 23.73
CA ASP A 449 -8.14 17.04 24.56
C ASP A 449 -8.17 16.59 26.04
N ASN A 450 -7.47 15.50 26.38
CA ASN A 450 -7.39 15.00 27.75
C ASN A 450 -6.34 15.78 28.56
N GLU A 451 -6.74 16.38 29.68
CA GLU A 451 -5.82 17.06 30.61
C GLU A 451 -4.84 16.09 31.28
N GLY A 452 -5.23 14.82 31.45
CA GLY A 452 -4.39 13.76 32.02
C GLY A 452 -3.53 13.00 31.01
N ARG A 453 -3.42 13.48 29.77
CA ARG A 453 -2.58 12.85 28.73
C ARG A 453 -1.09 12.95 29.05
N ILE A 454 -0.31 12.04 28.49
CA ILE A 454 1.15 12.02 28.60
C ILE A 454 1.75 12.26 27.23
N GLU A 455 2.68 13.22 27.12
CA GLU A 455 3.35 13.57 25.87
C GLU A 455 4.86 13.28 25.94
N PRO A 456 5.30 12.01 25.96
CA PRO A 456 6.71 11.68 26.09
C PRO A 456 7.45 11.97 24.79
N VAL A 457 8.71 12.43 24.91
CA VAL A 457 9.69 12.26 23.85
C VAL A 457 10.37 10.91 24.09
N VAL A 458 10.29 10.03 23.09
CA VAL A 458 10.91 8.70 23.10
C VAL A 458 11.97 8.62 22.00
N GLU A 459 12.99 7.80 22.21
CA GLU A 459 14.11 7.67 21.30
C GLU A 459 14.53 6.20 21.10
N LYS A 460 15.39 5.97 20.09
CA LYS A 460 15.94 4.66 19.77
C LYS A 460 16.45 3.96 21.04
N GLY A 461 15.93 2.75 21.28
CA GLY A 461 16.27 1.92 22.43
C GLY A 461 15.18 1.86 23.49
N ASP A 462 14.23 2.80 23.49
CA ASP A 462 13.07 2.76 24.37
C ASP A 462 12.10 1.64 23.98
N VAL A 463 11.34 1.16 24.96
CA VAL A 463 10.16 0.29 24.74
C VAL A 463 8.96 0.89 25.45
N ILE A 464 7.81 0.89 24.79
CA ILE A 464 6.52 1.31 25.35
C ILE A 464 5.62 0.08 25.42
N ILE A 465 5.00 -0.18 26.57
CA ILE A 465 3.91 -1.16 26.69
C ILE A 465 2.62 -0.37 26.88
N VAL A 466 1.74 -0.47 25.88
CA VAL A 466 0.48 0.26 25.76
C VAL A 466 -0.67 -0.68 26.16
N PRO A 467 -1.35 -0.44 27.30
CA PRO A 467 -2.55 -1.16 27.67
C PRO A 467 -3.66 -1.04 26.62
N ALA A 468 -4.53 -2.04 26.56
CA ALA A 468 -5.71 -1.98 25.72
C ALA A 468 -6.59 -0.79 26.16
N GLY A 469 -7.15 -0.06 25.21
CA GLY A 469 -7.91 1.17 25.48
C GLY A 469 -7.10 2.46 25.62
N VAL A 470 -5.76 2.41 25.69
CA VAL A 470 -4.93 3.63 25.72
C VAL A 470 -4.81 4.24 24.33
N SER A 471 -5.48 5.38 24.16
CA SER A 471 -5.41 6.21 22.95
C SER A 471 -3.99 6.73 22.75
N HIS A 472 -3.45 6.63 21.54
CA HIS A 472 -2.11 7.09 21.23
C HIS A 472 -1.96 7.65 19.81
N ARG A 473 -0.98 8.54 19.62
CA ARG A 473 -0.59 9.11 18.30
C ARG A 473 0.79 9.76 18.32
N LEU A 474 1.33 9.96 17.12
CA LEU A 474 2.46 10.85 16.83
C LEU A 474 2.05 12.33 16.93
N LEU A 475 2.90 13.15 17.57
CA LEU A 475 2.81 14.61 17.51
C LEU A 475 3.90 15.20 16.60
N ASP A 476 5.15 14.73 16.74
CA ASP A 476 6.32 15.24 16.01
C ASP A 476 7.39 14.14 15.91
N ASP A 477 7.95 13.87 14.74
CA ASP A 477 9.05 12.90 14.52
C ASP A 477 10.44 13.56 14.47
N PHE A 478 10.48 14.89 14.65
CA PHE A 478 11.64 15.76 14.57
C PHE A 478 12.46 15.60 13.27
N GLY A 479 11.84 15.15 12.18
CA GLY A 479 12.50 14.83 10.90
C GLY A 479 13.55 13.71 11.02
N SER A 480 13.48 12.89 12.07
CA SER A 480 14.54 11.94 12.43
C SER A 480 14.43 10.56 11.78
N GLY A 481 13.44 10.34 10.92
CA GLY A 481 13.15 9.02 10.33
C GLY A 481 12.66 8.01 11.38
N PHE A 482 11.87 8.48 12.35
CA PHE A 482 11.41 7.71 13.50
C PHE A 482 10.73 6.39 13.10
N GLU A 483 11.20 5.29 13.69
CA GLU A 483 10.72 3.93 13.41
C GLU A 483 10.68 3.12 14.71
N MET A 484 9.68 2.25 14.82
CA MET A 484 9.53 1.27 15.89
C MET A 484 9.08 -0.09 15.34
N VAL A 485 9.37 -1.15 16.11
CA VAL A 485 8.83 -2.49 15.92
C VAL A 485 7.56 -2.62 16.75
N GLY A 486 6.41 -2.77 16.09
CA GLY A 486 5.13 -3.04 16.74
C GLY A 486 4.92 -4.53 16.94
N SER A 487 4.63 -4.92 18.18
CA SER A 487 4.52 -6.31 18.62
C SER A 487 3.34 -6.51 19.54
N TYR A 488 2.68 -7.67 19.46
CA TYR A 488 1.46 -7.98 20.21
C TYR A 488 1.57 -9.35 20.86
N PRO A 489 0.87 -9.62 21.97
CA PRO A 489 0.75 -10.95 22.57
C PRO A 489 0.52 -12.04 21.51
N LYS A 490 1.21 -13.16 21.65
CA LYS A 490 1.20 -14.24 20.65
C LYS A 490 -0.22 -14.74 20.36
N GLY A 491 -0.60 -14.76 19.08
CA GLY A 491 -1.94 -15.16 18.63
C GLY A 491 -3.04 -14.10 18.83
N CYS A 492 -2.70 -12.92 19.34
CA CYS A 492 -3.63 -11.78 19.39
C CYS A 492 -3.54 -10.92 18.13
N HIS A 493 -4.67 -10.32 17.77
CA HIS A 493 -4.80 -9.39 16.66
C HIS A 493 -5.34 -8.07 17.19
N TRP A 494 -4.80 -6.96 16.70
CA TRP A 494 -5.23 -5.60 17.04
C TRP A 494 -6.34 -5.13 16.11
N ASP A 495 -7.20 -4.26 16.62
CA ASP A 495 -8.24 -3.56 15.88
C ASP A 495 -8.05 -2.04 16.03
N MET A 496 -8.59 -1.24 15.11
CA MET A 496 -8.48 0.22 15.18
C MET A 496 -9.78 0.80 15.74
N CYS A 497 -9.70 1.44 16.91
CA CYS A 497 -10.77 2.24 17.50
C CYS A 497 -10.35 3.71 17.59
N TYR A 498 -11.29 4.63 17.40
CA TYR A 498 -11.02 6.06 17.25
C TYR A 498 -11.73 6.94 18.29
N GLY A 499 -12.33 6.36 19.31
CA GLY A 499 -13.09 7.08 20.34
C GLY A 499 -14.42 7.62 19.79
N LYS A 500 -15.08 6.84 18.92
CA LYS A 500 -16.31 7.23 18.21
C LYS A 500 -17.52 6.44 18.69
N ARG A 501 -18.70 7.05 18.60
CA ARG A 501 -19.98 6.36 18.86
C ARG A 501 -20.12 5.14 17.96
N GLY A 502 -20.56 4.02 18.52
CA GLY A 502 -20.57 2.70 17.91
C GLY A 502 -19.41 1.80 18.36
N GLU A 503 -18.41 2.35 19.07
CA GLU A 503 -17.28 1.58 19.62
C GLU A 503 -17.48 1.18 21.10
N GLU A 504 -18.59 1.56 21.75
CA GLU A 504 -18.85 1.33 23.18
C GLU A 504 -18.77 -0.15 23.56
N GLY A 505 -19.39 -1.05 22.78
CA GLY A 505 -19.32 -2.49 23.04
C GLY A 505 -17.93 -3.11 22.84
N LYS A 506 -17.02 -2.42 22.12
CA LYS A 506 -15.60 -2.80 22.06
C LYS A 506 -14.85 -2.30 23.29
N ILE A 507 -15.19 -1.10 23.76
CA ILE A 507 -14.63 -0.52 24.99
C ILE A 507 -14.94 -1.44 26.18
N ASP A 508 -16.20 -1.87 26.33
CA ASP A 508 -16.60 -2.78 27.42
C ASP A 508 -15.80 -4.09 27.41
N ALA A 509 -15.50 -4.64 26.23
CA ALA A 509 -14.74 -5.87 26.06
C ALA A 509 -13.25 -5.77 26.49
N ILE A 510 -12.71 -4.55 26.66
CA ILE A 510 -11.32 -4.34 27.10
C ILE A 510 -11.08 -4.90 28.50
N ALA A 511 -12.09 -4.89 29.37
CA ALA A 511 -11.98 -5.42 30.74
C ALA A 511 -11.50 -6.89 30.75
N GLU A 512 -11.84 -7.67 29.73
CA GLU A 512 -11.53 -9.09 29.59
C GLU A 512 -10.19 -9.38 28.88
N VAL A 513 -9.47 -8.35 28.41
CA VAL A 513 -8.17 -8.55 27.71
C VAL A 513 -7.09 -8.95 28.72
N PRO A 514 -6.49 -10.16 28.61
CA PRO A 514 -5.57 -10.66 29.63
C PRO A 514 -4.23 -9.92 29.62
N TRP A 515 -3.83 -9.45 30.79
CA TRP A 515 -2.51 -8.83 30.99
C TRP A 515 -1.36 -9.85 30.86
N PHE A 516 -0.15 -9.34 30.62
CA PHE A 516 1.05 -10.14 30.44
C PHE A 516 1.39 -11.01 31.67
N SER A 517 1.49 -12.32 31.47
CA SER A 517 1.97 -13.28 32.48
C SER A 517 3.51 -13.37 32.56
N ARG A 518 4.20 -12.80 31.57
CA ARG A 518 5.66 -12.72 31.42
C ARG A 518 5.99 -11.38 30.78
N ASP A 519 7.09 -10.75 31.15
CA ASP A 519 7.51 -9.46 30.61
C ASP A 519 7.92 -9.60 29.11
N PRO A 520 7.39 -8.77 28.20
CA PRO A 520 7.72 -8.83 26.77
C PRO A 520 9.20 -8.68 26.42
N ILE A 521 10.00 -8.02 27.28
CA ILE A 521 11.41 -7.69 27.05
C ILE A 521 12.34 -8.53 27.92
N TYR A 522 11.90 -8.88 29.14
CA TYR A 522 12.73 -9.52 30.17
C TYR A 522 12.32 -10.97 30.51
N GLY A 523 11.14 -11.43 30.10
CA GLY A 523 10.68 -12.81 30.29
C GLY A 523 10.07 -13.06 31.66
N ASP A 524 10.66 -13.92 32.48
CA ASP A 524 10.04 -14.37 33.75
C ASP A 524 10.11 -13.33 34.88
N HIS A 525 10.75 -12.20 34.61
CA HIS A 525 10.90 -11.02 35.49
C HIS A 525 10.75 -9.77 34.64
N GLY A 526 10.35 -8.65 35.25
CA GLY A 526 10.35 -7.33 34.60
C GLY A 526 9.13 -6.48 34.97
N PRO A 527 9.14 -5.18 34.64
CA PRO A 527 8.14 -4.25 35.15
C PRO A 527 6.69 -4.54 34.72
N ALA A 528 6.49 -5.31 33.64
CA ALA A 528 5.15 -5.67 33.16
C ALA A 528 4.47 -6.74 34.00
N VAL A 529 5.21 -7.56 34.77
CA VAL A 529 4.64 -8.56 35.69
C VAL A 529 4.52 -8.04 37.13
N GLU A 530 4.80 -6.75 37.35
CA GLU A 530 4.77 -6.06 38.65
C GLU A 530 3.64 -5.00 38.74
N VAL A 531 2.60 -5.12 37.91
CA VAL A 531 1.48 -4.15 37.79
C VAL A 531 0.13 -4.83 37.74
#